data_AF-A0A9P0QG80-F1
#
_entry.id   AF-A0A9P0QG80-F1
#
_cell.length_a   1.000
_cell.length_b   1.000
_cell.length_c   1.000
_cell.angle_alpha   90.00
_cell.angle_beta   90.00
_cell.angle_gamma   90.00
#
_symmetry.space_group_name_H-M   'P 1'
#
loop_
_entity.id
_entity.type
_entity.pdbx_description
1 polymer ?
#
loop_
_entity_poly.entity_id
_entity_poly.type
_entity_poly.pdbx_seq_one_letter_code
_entity_poly.pdbx_strand_id
1 'polypeptide(L)' 'MISELRKINPKRRIILHQDNASSHTSQKTRQYLTEENVELLGHPPYI' A
#
# COMPACT_ATOMS: atom_id res chain seq x y z
N MET A 1 9.31 -2.97 6.04
CA MET A 1 8.77 -3.45 4.75
C MET A 1 7.55 -4.31 5.03
N ILE A 2 6.57 -4.36 4.11
CA ILE A 2 5.35 -5.18 4.27
C ILE A 2 5.70 -6.66 4.54
N SER A 3 6.78 -7.14 3.92
CA SER A 3 7.33 -8.49 4.11
C SER A 3 7.57 -8.87 5.58
N GLU A 4 8.03 -7.95 6.44
CA GLU A 4 8.26 -8.25 7.86
C GLU A 4 6.93 -8.45 8.61
N LEU A 5 5.88 -7.69 8.28
CA LEU A 5 4.55 -7.88 8.86
C LEU A 5 3.96 -9.24 8.46
N ARG A 6 4.26 -9.70 7.25
CA ARG A 6 3.83 -11.01 6.74
C ARG A 6 4.55 -12.19 7.39
N LYS A 7 5.78 -12.03 7.89
CA LYS A 7 6.45 -13.08 8.67
C LYS A 7 5.68 -13.42 9.95
N ILE A 8 5.05 -12.42 10.57
CA ILE A 8 4.29 -12.59 11.81
C ILE A 8 2.89 -13.13 11.52
N ASN A 9 2.21 -12.60 10.50
CA ASN A 9 0.88 -13.07 10.12
C ASN A 9 0.68 -13.04 8.58
N PRO A 10 0.99 -14.15 7.88
CA PRO A 10 1.08 -14.17 6.43
C PRO A 10 -0.26 -14.02 5.70
N LYS A 11 -1.38 -14.29 6.39
CA LYS A 11 -2.73 -14.19 5.83
C LYS A 11 -3.46 -12.90 6.22
N ARG A 12 -2.82 -12.01 6.99
CA ARG A 12 -3.46 -10.78 7.45
C ARG A 12 -3.69 -9.84 6.27
N ARG A 13 -4.93 -9.40 6.09
CA ARG A 13 -5.27 -8.33 5.16
C ARG A 13 -4.62 -7.03 5.63
N ILE A 14 -3.92 -6.35 4.72
CA ILE A 14 -3.25 -5.07 4.98
C ILE A 14 -3.96 -4.01 4.15
N ILE A 15 -4.42 -2.96 4.84
CA ILE A 15 -5.05 -1.80 4.23
C ILE A 15 -4.13 -0.61 4.51
N LEU A 16 -3.68 0.05 3.45
CA LEU A 16 -2.82 1.22 3.51
C LEU A 16 -3.63 2.48 3.19
N HIS A 17 -3.59 3.44 4.09
CA HIS A 17 -4.07 4.80 3.84
C HIS A 17 -2.85 5.69 3.55
N GLN A 18 -2.84 6.33 2.37
CA GLN A 18 -1.80 7.26 1.94
C GLN A 18 -2.44 8.44 1.22
N ASP A 19 -1.72 9.57 1.15
CA ASP A 19 -2.14 10.70 0.33
C ASP A 19 -1.89 10.44 -1.17
N ASN A 20 -2.24 11.40 -2.00
CA ASN A 20 -2.11 11.33 -3.46
C ASN A 20 -0.80 11.96 -3.98
N ALA A 21 0.25 12.07 -3.16
CA ALA A 21 1.50 12.65 -3.66
C ALA A 21 2.08 11.81 -4.81
N SER A 22 2.77 12.45 -5.75
CA SER A 22 3.24 11.80 -6.99
C SER A 22 4.19 10.63 -6.73
N SER A 23 4.99 10.68 -5.66
CA SER A 23 5.85 9.59 -5.19
C SER A 23 5.04 8.36 -4.76
N HIS A 24 3.92 8.57 -4.09
CA HIS A 24 3.01 7.52 -3.58
C HIS A 24 2.18 6.87 -4.70
N THR A 25 1.86 7.62 -5.75
CA THR A 25 1.12 7.12 -6.92
C THR A 25 2.02 6.66 -8.06
N SER A 26 3.34 6.72 -7.91
CA SER A 26 4.29 6.32 -8.96
C SER A 26 4.10 4.86 -9.36
N GLN A 27 4.44 4.51 -10.61
CA GLN A 27 4.31 3.14 -11.12
C GLN A 27 5.05 2.14 -10.24
N LYS A 28 6.27 2.47 -9.81
CA LYS A 28 7.09 1.62 -8.95
C LYS A 28 6.40 1.35 -7.61
N THR A 29 5.82 2.39 -6.98
CA THR A 29 5.10 2.25 -5.71
C THR A 29 3.84 1.40 -5.88
N ARG A 30 3.03 1.63 -6.92
CA ARG A 30 1.82 0.84 -7.18
C ARG A 30 2.14 -0.63 -7.47
N GLN A 31 3.21 -0.89 -8.22
CA GLN A 31 3.66 -2.24 -8.51
C GLN A 31 4.06 -2.97 -7.22
N TYR A 32 4.89 -2.35 -6.37
CA TYR A 32 5.28 -2.92 -5.08
C TYR A 32 4.07 -3.26 -4.20
N LEU A 33 3.09 -2.36 -4.09
CA LEU A 33 1.88 -2.59 -3.29
C LEU A 33 1.02 -3.74 -3.83
N THR A 34 0.97 -3.88 -5.16
CA THR A 34 0.23 -4.97 -5.81
C THR A 34 0.91 -6.32 -5.56
N GLU A 35 2.24 -6.39 -5.71
CA GLU A 35 3.04 -7.59 -5.44
C GLU A 35 2.91 -8.03 -3.98
N GLU A 36 2.85 -7.07 -3.06
CA GLU A 36 2.64 -7.30 -1.63
C GLU A 36 1.15 -7.46 -1.25
N ASN A 37 0.23 -7.57 -2.21
CA ASN A 37 -1.23 -7.69 -2.03
C ASN A 37 -1.77 -6.74 -0.93
N VAL A 38 -1.34 -5.48 -0.99
CA VAL A 38 -1.77 -4.41 -0.08
C VAL A 38 -2.93 -3.66 -0.73
N GLU A 39 -4.02 -3.53 0.01
CA GLU A 39 -5.17 -2.76 -0.45
C GLU A 39 -4.98 -1.28 -0.12
N LEU A 40 -5.22 -0.42 -1.10
CA LEU A 40 -5.19 1.03 -0.89
C LEU A 40 -6.57 1.53 -0.50
N LEU A 41 -6.64 2.26 0.61
CA LEU A 41 -7.82 3.04 0.96
C LEU A 41 -7.81 4.33 0.12
N GLY A 42 -8.93 4.65 -0.52
CA GLY A 42 -9.04 5.86 -1.33
C GLY A 42 -8.93 7.12 -0.49
N HIS A 43 -8.02 8.02 -0.86
CA HIS A 43 -7.93 9.37 -0.29
C HIS A 43 -8.57 10.37 -1.27
N PRO A 44 -9.60 11.13 -0.85
CA PRO A 44 -10.15 12.18 -1.68
C PRO A 44 -9.07 13.22 -2.01
N PRO A 45 -9.06 13.78 -3.22
CA PRO A 45 -8.07 14.78 -3.57
C PRO A 45 -8.38 16.09 -2.82
N TYR A 46 -7.32 16.81 -2.42
CA TYR A 46 -7.39 18.16 -1.83
C TYR A 46 -8.01 18.29 -0.42
N ILE A 47 -8.13 17.18 0.32
CA ILE A 47 -8.40 17.20 1.77
C ILE A 47 -7.18 16.78 2.59
#